data_AF-A0A414B5E2-F1
#
_entry.id   AF-A0A414B5E2-F1
#
_cell.length_a   1.000
_cell.length_b   1.000
_cell.length_c   1.000
_cell.angle_alpha   90.00
_cell.angle_beta   90.00
_cell.angle_gamma   90.00
#
_symmetry.space_group_name_H-M   'P 1'
#
loop_
_entity.id
_entity.type
_entity.pdbx_description
1 polymer ?
#
loop_
_entity_poly.entity_id
_entity_poly.type
_entity_poly.pdbx_seq_one_letter_code
_entity_poly.pdbx_strand_id
1 'polypeptide(L)'
;MLFTLFAPAANVNAASKRTKALTAYQKKLKKLDSKIYKFALVYLDKDSIPELLITPDFSVHAVAGEVYTYTGGKLKQLKYAGSDYGRLIYSKKKSVVSNSAWINGYGAVSTFYRFNKKGKGTKLKKFEEAYLPKTLYKINGKKVSKKKFNSEYKKMVKKYPLKEIWPSVTFNLTTNNINNLVKNYKSFIITGKKF
;
A
#
# COMPACT_ATOMS: atom_id res chain seq x y z
N MET A 1 41.35 -39.58 30.39
CA MET A 1 39.95 -39.12 30.16
C MET A 1 40.01 -37.70 29.63
N LEU A 2 39.59 -37.48 28.38
CA LEU A 2 39.55 -36.16 27.75
C LEU A 2 38.16 -35.56 27.99
N PHE A 3 38.05 -34.54 28.84
CA PHE A 3 36.80 -33.81 29.05
C PHE A 3 36.61 -32.80 27.91
N THR A 4 35.76 -33.15 26.94
CA THR A 4 35.22 -32.17 25.98
C THR A 4 34.11 -31.36 26.65
N LEU A 5 34.40 -30.10 27.00
CA LEU A 5 33.37 -29.12 27.36
C LEU A 5 32.54 -28.78 26.11
N PHE A 6 31.30 -29.26 26.06
CA PHE A 6 30.31 -28.72 25.14
C PHE A 6 29.86 -27.35 25.64
N ALA A 7 30.30 -26.29 24.97
CA ALA A 7 29.69 -24.98 25.12
C ALA A 7 28.22 -25.04 24.68
N PRO A 8 27.26 -24.43 25.41
CA PRO A 8 25.88 -24.38 24.96
C PRO A 8 25.83 -23.62 23.63
N ALA A 9 25.24 -24.23 22.61
CA ALA A 9 24.95 -23.56 21.35
C ALA A 9 24.18 -22.26 21.67
N ALA A 10 24.74 -21.11 21.26
CA ALA A 10 24.06 -19.84 21.40
C ALA A 10 22.64 -19.98 20.82
N ASN A 11 21.62 -19.78 21.65
CA ASN A 11 20.23 -19.72 21.21
C ASN A 11 20.10 -18.51 20.28
N VAL A 12 20.35 -18.72 18.98
CA VAL A 12 20.20 -17.70 17.95
C VAL A 12 18.70 -17.45 17.82
N ASN A 13 18.20 -16.50 18.60
CA ASN A 13 16.78 -16.23 18.69
C ASN A 13 16.31 -15.78 17.30
N ALA A 14 15.48 -16.59 16.65
CA ALA A 14 15.10 -16.34 15.26
C ALA A 14 14.45 -14.96 15.15
N ALA A 15 14.95 -14.13 14.23
CA ALA A 15 14.46 -12.77 14.07
C ALA A 15 12.93 -12.74 13.91
N SER A 16 12.27 -11.79 14.60
CA SER A 16 10.81 -11.65 14.53
C SER A 16 10.31 -11.49 13.09
N LYS A 17 9.06 -11.88 12.82
CA LYS A 17 8.45 -11.71 11.48
C LYS A 17 8.56 -10.25 10.98
N ARG A 18 8.40 -9.28 11.89
CA ARG A 18 8.54 -7.84 11.59
C ARG A 18 9.98 -7.50 11.21
N THR A 19 10.96 -7.97 11.99
CA THR A 19 12.39 -7.74 11.70
C THR A 19 12.74 -8.28 10.31
N LYS A 20 12.30 -9.50 9.98
CA LYS A 20 12.49 -10.10 8.64
C LYS A 20 11.87 -9.26 7.53
N ALA A 21 10.64 -8.76 7.73
CA ALA A 21 9.98 -7.87 6.79
C ALA A 21 10.74 -6.55 6.57
N LEU A 22 11.11 -5.87 7.66
CA LEU A 22 11.86 -4.60 7.60
C LEU A 22 13.23 -4.78 6.93
N THR A 23 13.93 -5.88 7.20
CA THR A 23 15.18 -6.21 6.51
C THR A 23 14.95 -6.45 5.02
N ALA A 24 13.86 -7.14 4.63
CA ALA A 24 13.53 -7.33 3.22
C ALA A 24 13.19 -6.00 2.52
N TYR A 25 12.44 -5.11 3.18
CA TYR A 25 12.14 -3.77 2.70
C TYR A 25 13.42 -2.95 2.51
N GLN A 26 14.30 -2.94 3.52
CA GLN A 26 15.58 -2.26 3.45
C GLN A 26 16.40 -2.72 2.23
N LYS A 27 16.49 -4.03 1.99
CA LYS A 27 17.19 -4.59 0.81
C LYS A 27 16.56 -4.16 -0.51
N LYS A 28 15.23 -4.04 -0.59
CA LYS A 28 14.53 -3.54 -1.77
C LYS A 28 14.84 -2.06 -2.00
N LEU A 29 14.76 -1.24 -0.94
CA LEU A 29 15.00 0.21 -1.02
C LEU A 29 16.43 0.56 -1.46
N LYS A 30 17.45 -0.20 -1.03
CA LYS A 30 18.85 -0.02 -1.45
C LYS A 30 19.08 -0.17 -2.95
N LYS A 31 18.15 -0.78 -3.69
CA LYS A 31 18.26 -1.03 -5.14
C LYS A 31 17.50 0.00 -5.98
N LEU A 32 16.80 0.94 -5.35
CA LEU A 32 16.00 1.93 -6.06
C LEU A 32 16.84 3.19 -6.29
N ASP A 33 16.58 3.87 -7.40
CA ASP A 33 17.14 5.19 -7.63
C ASP A 33 16.52 6.21 -6.65
N SER A 34 17.36 6.73 -5.77
CA SER A 34 16.98 7.71 -4.75
C SER A 34 16.49 9.05 -5.30
N LYS A 35 16.80 9.37 -6.58
CA LYS A 35 16.32 10.59 -7.25
C LYS A 35 14.90 10.44 -7.80
N ILE A 36 14.44 9.20 -7.95
CA ILE A 36 13.15 8.88 -8.56
C ILE A 36 12.15 8.43 -7.53
N TYR A 37 12.58 7.79 -6.44
CA TYR A 37 11.68 7.13 -5.51
C TYR A 37 11.80 7.64 -4.08
N LYS A 38 10.66 7.58 -3.40
CA LYS A 38 10.47 7.80 -1.97
C LYS A 38 9.77 6.60 -1.36
N PHE A 39 9.67 6.55 -0.04
CA PHE A 39 9.02 5.44 0.64
C PHE A 39 8.25 5.87 1.89
N ALA A 40 7.36 5.00 2.34
CA ALA A 40 6.73 5.06 3.65
C ALA A 40 6.36 3.66 4.14
N LEU A 41 6.08 3.54 5.43
CA LEU A 41 5.44 2.36 6.02
C LEU A 41 3.97 2.67 6.30
N VAL A 42 3.09 1.72 6.01
CA VAL A 42 1.64 1.88 6.16
C VAL A 42 1.03 0.63 6.78
N TYR A 43 0.03 0.78 7.65
CA TYR A 43 -0.74 -0.36 8.16
C TYR A 43 -1.97 -0.59 7.29
N LEU A 44 -1.82 -1.43 6.26
CA LEU A 44 -2.92 -1.78 5.37
C LEU A 44 -3.79 -2.87 5.98
N ASP A 45 -3.20 -3.93 6.51
CA ASP A 45 -3.91 -5.08 7.05
C ASP A 45 -3.96 -5.11 8.60
N LYS A 46 -4.58 -6.15 9.16
CA LYS A 46 -4.83 -6.25 10.61
C LYS A 46 -3.61 -6.66 11.41
N ASP A 47 -2.54 -7.12 10.77
CA ASP A 47 -1.36 -7.59 11.47
C ASP A 47 -0.53 -6.41 12.02
N SER A 48 0.58 -6.74 12.67
CA SER A 48 1.45 -5.75 13.33
C SER A 48 2.73 -5.46 12.53
N ILE A 49 2.73 -5.77 11.24
CA ILE A 49 3.82 -5.58 10.28
C ILE A 49 3.31 -4.58 9.24
N PRO A 50 3.87 -3.37 9.17
CA PRO A 50 3.45 -2.43 8.14
C PRO A 50 3.88 -2.93 6.75
N GLU A 51 3.10 -2.57 5.74
CA GLU A 51 3.45 -2.67 4.34
C GLU A 51 4.40 -1.54 3.93
N LEU A 52 5.27 -1.82 2.98
CA LEU A 52 6.14 -0.84 2.35
C LEU A 52 5.40 -0.18 1.19
N LEU A 53 5.21 1.13 1.26
CA LEU A 53 4.80 1.97 0.14
C LEU A 53 6.06 2.55 -0.51
N ILE A 54 6.20 2.41 -1.82
CA ILE A 54 7.19 3.09 -2.66
C ILE A 54 6.41 4.02 -3.59
N THR A 55 6.77 5.29 -3.63
CA THR A 55 6.15 6.28 -4.52
C THR A 55 7.21 6.94 -5.38
N PRO A 56 6.89 7.41 -6.60
CA PRO A 56 7.78 8.32 -7.30
C PRO A 56 7.98 9.62 -6.50
N ASP A 57 9.11 10.31 -6.66
CA ASP A 57 9.39 11.62 -6.05
C ASP A 57 8.62 12.76 -6.76
N PHE A 58 8.08 12.46 -7.94
CA PHE A 58 7.23 13.35 -8.71
C PHE A 58 5.83 12.75 -8.89
N SER A 59 4.83 13.62 -8.92
CA SER A 59 3.43 13.24 -9.11
C SER A 59 3.07 13.38 -10.59
N VAL A 60 3.24 12.31 -11.36
CA VAL A 60 2.76 12.24 -12.76
C VAL A 60 1.51 11.36 -12.85
N HIS A 61 0.57 11.77 -13.70
CA HIS A 61 -0.73 11.09 -13.89
C HIS A 61 -0.61 9.56 -14.08
N ALA A 62 0.43 9.08 -14.77
CA ALA A 62 0.55 7.69 -15.22
C ALA A 62 1.31 6.75 -14.26
N VAL A 63 1.94 7.25 -13.19
CA VAL A 63 2.75 6.41 -12.30
C VAL A 63 1.96 6.11 -11.05
N ALA A 64 1.74 4.82 -10.76
CA ALA A 64 1.14 4.37 -9.52
C ALA A 64 2.20 4.13 -8.44
N GLY A 65 1.84 4.37 -7.18
CA GLY A 65 2.66 3.92 -6.05
C GLY A 65 2.65 2.39 -5.96
N GLU A 66 3.74 1.79 -5.52
CA GLU A 66 3.84 0.35 -5.31
C GLU A 66 3.71 0.01 -3.84
N VAL A 67 2.88 -0.97 -3.50
CA VAL A 67 2.79 -1.48 -2.12
C VAL A 67 3.32 -2.89 -2.05
N TYR A 68 4.17 -3.17 -1.07
CA TYR A 68 4.74 -4.49 -0.82
C TYR A 68 4.41 -4.97 0.59
N THR A 69 4.14 -6.27 0.70
CA THR A 69 3.98 -7.00 1.96
C THR A 69 5.05 -8.08 2.06
N TYR A 70 5.34 -8.53 3.28
CA TYR A 70 6.24 -9.65 3.52
C TYR A 70 5.47 -10.85 4.07
N THR A 71 5.30 -11.88 3.24
CA THR A 71 4.48 -13.06 3.57
C THR A 71 5.09 -14.34 3.02
N GLY A 72 5.01 -15.42 3.80
CA GLY A 72 5.63 -16.70 3.44
C GLY A 72 7.14 -16.59 3.24
N GLY A 73 7.82 -15.73 4.02
CA GLY A 73 9.27 -15.51 3.95
C GLY A 73 9.75 -14.69 2.76
N LYS A 74 8.85 -14.16 1.92
CA LYS A 74 9.19 -13.45 0.69
C LYS A 74 8.50 -12.09 0.61
N LEU A 75 9.18 -11.13 0.00
CA LEU A 75 8.60 -9.84 -0.38
C LEU A 75 7.64 -10.05 -1.56
N LYS A 76 6.43 -9.50 -1.47
CA LYS A 76 5.41 -9.58 -2.53
C LYS A 76 4.79 -8.23 -2.79
N GLN A 77 4.75 -7.82 -4.04
CA GLN A 77 3.98 -6.64 -4.45
C GLN A 77 2.49 -6.96 -4.38
N LEU A 78 1.72 -6.05 -3.79
CA LEU A 78 0.27 -6.07 -3.78
C LEU A 78 -0.22 -5.48 -5.10
N LYS A 79 -0.49 -6.35 -6.08
CA LYS A 79 -1.01 -5.92 -7.39
C LYS A 79 -2.28 -5.07 -7.19
N TYR A 80 -2.39 -4.00 -7.96
CA TYR A 80 -3.50 -3.03 -7.90
C TYR A 80 -3.56 -2.16 -6.65
N ALA A 81 -2.58 -2.26 -5.74
CA ALA A 81 -2.34 -1.24 -4.74
C ALA A 81 -1.57 -0.07 -5.36
N GLY A 82 -1.93 1.15 -4.97
CA GLY A 82 -1.54 2.38 -5.67
C GLY A 82 -2.67 2.95 -6.51
N SER A 83 -2.64 4.26 -6.72
CA SER A 83 -3.54 5.03 -7.58
C SER A 83 -2.70 5.99 -8.43
N ASP A 84 -3.33 6.63 -9.41
CA ASP A 84 -2.72 7.70 -10.20
C ASP A 84 -1.97 8.70 -9.32
N TYR A 85 -0.96 9.38 -9.90
CA TYR A 85 -0.13 10.37 -9.20
C TYR A 85 0.74 9.81 -8.07
N GLY A 86 1.06 8.52 -8.11
CA GLY A 86 1.90 7.86 -7.13
C GLY A 86 1.25 7.70 -5.76
N ARG A 87 -0.02 8.08 -5.61
CA ARG A 87 -0.69 8.10 -4.30
C ARG A 87 -1.20 6.72 -3.91
N LEU A 88 -1.40 6.53 -2.61
CA LEU A 88 -2.08 5.36 -2.06
C LEU A 88 -3.40 5.80 -1.42
N ILE A 89 -4.52 5.26 -1.90
CA ILE A 89 -5.82 5.38 -1.24
C ILE A 89 -6.18 4.03 -0.62
N TYR A 90 -6.33 3.99 0.69
CA TYR A 90 -6.46 2.75 1.43
C TYR A 90 -7.31 2.89 2.69
N SER A 91 -7.77 1.75 3.22
CA SER A 91 -8.45 1.69 4.50
C SER A 91 -7.55 1.01 5.53
N LYS A 92 -7.08 1.81 6.50
CA LYS A 92 -6.15 1.38 7.55
C LYS A 92 -6.68 0.16 8.31
N LYS A 93 -5.87 -0.89 8.41
CA LYS A 93 -6.19 -2.16 9.10
C LYS A 93 -7.44 -2.88 8.59
N LYS A 94 -7.83 -2.67 7.33
CA LYS A 94 -8.98 -3.34 6.70
C LYS A 94 -8.60 -4.20 5.49
N SER A 95 -7.33 -4.20 5.09
CA SER A 95 -6.81 -4.91 3.91
C SER A 95 -7.48 -4.45 2.61
N VAL A 96 -7.90 -3.18 2.52
CA VAL A 96 -8.62 -2.63 1.36
C VAL A 96 -7.90 -1.41 0.81
N VAL A 97 -7.75 -1.38 -0.51
CA VAL A 97 -7.30 -0.20 -1.27
C VAL A 97 -8.39 0.23 -2.25
N SER A 98 -8.40 1.51 -2.61
CA SER A 98 -9.18 2.03 -3.72
C SER A 98 -8.20 2.54 -4.76
N ASN A 99 -8.16 1.93 -5.94
CA ASN A 99 -7.47 2.55 -7.07
C ASN A 99 -8.41 3.61 -7.66
N SER A 100 -8.08 4.89 -7.44
CA SER A 100 -8.86 6.01 -7.96
C SER A 100 -8.08 6.71 -9.06
N ALA A 101 -8.64 6.66 -10.27
CA ALA A 101 -8.10 7.31 -11.45
C ALA A 101 -9.02 8.43 -11.93
N TRP A 102 -8.41 9.55 -12.36
CA TRP A 102 -9.11 10.61 -13.08
C TRP A 102 -8.79 10.48 -14.56
N ILE A 103 -9.81 10.27 -15.37
CA ILE A 103 -9.67 10.20 -16.82
C ILE A 103 -9.86 11.63 -17.32
N ASN A 104 -8.76 12.31 -17.67
CA ASN A 104 -8.73 13.71 -18.06
C ASN A 104 -9.85 14.06 -19.06
N GLY A 105 -10.84 14.84 -18.60
CA GLY A 105 -11.97 15.30 -19.42
C GLY A 105 -13.11 14.29 -19.61
N TYR A 106 -12.98 13.06 -19.11
CA TYR A 106 -13.92 11.97 -19.41
C TYR A 106 -14.57 11.32 -18.20
N GLY A 107 -14.00 11.41 -16.99
CA GLY A 107 -14.62 10.75 -15.84
C GLY A 107 -13.72 10.41 -14.67
N ALA A 108 -14.32 9.77 -13.67
CA ALA A 108 -13.64 9.19 -12.52
C ALA A 108 -13.90 7.69 -12.44
N VAL A 109 -12.86 6.93 -12.11
CA VAL A 109 -12.98 5.50 -11.80
C VAL A 109 -12.43 5.24 -10.42
N SER A 110 -13.19 4.53 -9.58
CA SER A 110 -12.71 4.02 -8.30
C SER A 110 -12.94 2.51 -8.23
N THR A 111 -11.88 1.73 -8.12
CA THR A 111 -11.97 0.28 -7.94
C THR A 111 -11.44 -0.13 -6.58
N PHE A 112 -12.31 -0.72 -5.76
CA PHE A 112 -11.95 -1.25 -4.44
C PHE A 112 -11.43 -2.69 -4.57
N TYR A 113 -10.27 -2.96 -3.97
CA TYR A 113 -9.68 -4.29 -3.87
C TYR A 113 -9.48 -4.67 -2.41
N ARG A 114 -9.67 -5.95 -2.10
CA ARG A 114 -9.31 -6.54 -0.80
C ARG A 114 -8.15 -7.50 -0.96
N PHE A 115 -7.13 -7.37 -0.12
CA PHE A 115 -6.00 -8.29 -0.09
C PHE A 115 -6.20 -9.41 0.93
N ASN A 116 -5.63 -10.56 0.62
CA ASN A 116 -5.46 -11.65 1.57
C ASN A 116 -3.99 -11.78 2.00
N LYS A 117 -3.73 -12.66 2.98
CA LYS A 117 -2.38 -12.93 3.52
C LYS A 117 -1.35 -13.39 2.47
N LYS A 118 -1.77 -13.75 1.25
CA LYS A 118 -0.87 -14.15 0.16
C LYS A 118 -0.49 -12.97 -0.75
N GLY A 119 -1.04 -11.78 -0.50
CA GLY A 119 -0.86 -10.57 -1.32
C GLY A 119 -1.74 -10.52 -2.58
N LYS A 120 -2.69 -11.46 -2.74
CA LYS A 120 -3.63 -11.46 -3.88
C LYS A 120 -4.79 -10.52 -3.60
N GLY A 121 -5.09 -9.63 -4.55
CA GLY A 121 -6.23 -8.71 -4.49
C GLY A 121 -7.48 -9.32 -5.12
N THR A 122 -8.62 -9.26 -4.42
CA THR A 122 -9.95 -9.56 -4.95
C THR A 122 -10.70 -8.25 -5.17
N LYS A 123 -11.22 -8.04 -6.38
CA LYS A 123 -12.04 -6.86 -6.70
C LYS A 123 -13.36 -6.92 -5.92
N LEU A 124 -13.64 -5.89 -5.13
CA LEU A 124 -14.88 -5.78 -4.35
C LEU A 124 -15.97 -5.08 -5.15
N LYS A 125 -15.65 -3.89 -5.67
CA LYS A 125 -16.60 -3.06 -6.41
C LYS A 125 -15.84 -2.02 -7.24
N LYS A 126 -16.29 -1.80 -8.46
CA LYS A 126 -15.83 -0.75 -9.38
C LYS A 126 -16.95 0.28 -9.54
N PHE A 127 -16.58 1.55 -9.43
CA PHE A 127 -17.44 2.71 -9.65
C PHE A 127 -16.87 3.50 -10.81
N GLU A 128 -17.71 3.85 -11.76
CA GLU A 128 -17.32 4.62 -12.95
C GLU A 128 -18.34 5.74 -13.14
N GLU A 129 -17.87 6.97 -13.13
CA GLU A 129 -18.59 8.16 -13.55
C GLU A 129 -17.95 8.66 -14.84
N ALA A 130 -18.72 8.77 -15.91
CA ALA A 130 -18.23 9.24 -17.21
C ALA A 130 -18.96 10.52 -17.63
N TYR A 131 -18.20 11.58 -17.94
CA TYR A 131 -18.66 12.87 -18.44
C TYR A 131 -18.70 12.86 -19.97
N LEU A 132 -19.69 12.14 -20.51
CA LEU A 132 -20.14 12.25 -21.90
C LEU A 132 -21.26 13.31 -21.95
N PRO A 133 -21.79 13.75 -23.12
CA PRO A 133 -22.82 14.81 -23.17
C PRO A 133 -24.01 14.59 -22.21
N LYS A 134 -24.26 13.35 -21.80
CA LYS A 134 -24.98 13.01 -20.57
C LYS A 134 -24.12 12.16 -19.64
N THR A 135 -23.98 12.57 -18.38
CA THR A 135 -23.21 11.82 -17.38
C THR A 135 -23.75 10.40 -17.20
N LEU A 136 -22.86 9.42 -17.23
CA LEU A 136 -23.19 8.00 -17.03
C LEU A 136 -22.56 7.48 -15.73
N TYR A 137 -23.35 6.73 -14.97
CA TYR A 137 -22.91 6.07 -13.74
C TYR A 137 -22.95 4.55 -13.95
N LYS A 138 -21.84 3.86 -13.64
CA LYS A 138 -21.77 2.39 -13.64
C LYS A 138 -21.24 1.87 -12.32
N ILE A 139 -21.77 0.71 -11.91
CA ILE A 139 -21.24 -0.12 -10.83
C ILE A 139 -20.90 -1.49 -11.42
N ASN A 140 -19.65 -1.93 -11.29
CA ASN A 140 -19.16 -3.18 -11.87
C ASN A 140 -19.51 -3.30 -13.37
N GLY A 141 -19.35 -2.22 -14.13
CA GLY A 141 -19.68 -2.16 -15.56
C GLY A 141 -21.18 -2.02 -15.89
N LYS A 142 -22.09 -2.20 -14.93
CA LYS A 142 -23.54 -2.08 -15.16
C LYS A 142 -24.02 -0.65 -14.92
N LYS A 143 -24.78 -0.09 -15.87
CA LYS A 143 -25.39 1.25 -15.76
C LYS A 143 -26.37 1.31 -14.58
N VAL A 144 -26.32 2.38 -13.80
CA VAL A 144 -27.22 2.64 -12.67
C VAL A 144 -27.64 4.12 -12.63
N SER A 145 -28.62 4.45 -11.79
CA SER A 145 -28.96 5.85 -11.50
C SER A 145 -27.92 6.52 -10.60
N LYS A 146 -27.81 7.85 -10.66
CA LYS A 146 -26.96 8.67 -9.76
C LYS A 146 -27.26 8.38 -8.28
N LYS A 147 -28.54 8.28 -7.91
CA LYS A 147 -28.96 7.95 -6.53
C LYS A 147 -28.41 6.61 -6.06
N LYS A 148 -28.49 5.56 -6.91
CA LYS A 148 -27.95 4.24 -6.60
C LYS A 148 -26.43 4.24 -6.52
N PHE A 149 -25.76 4.94 -7.45
CA PHE A 149 -24.31 5.13 -7.45
C PHE A 149 -23.82 5.74 -6.13
N ASN A 150 -24.36 6.91 -5.76
CA ASN A 150 -23.96 7.63 -4.55
C ASN A 150 -24.23 6.83 -3.27
N SER A 151 -25.38 6.14 -3.19
CA SER A 151 -25.72 5.28 -2.04
C SER A 151 -24.73 4.14 -1.88
N GLU A 152 -24.42 3.42 -2.96
CA GLU A 152 -23.49 2.29 -2.93
C GLU A 152 -22.04 2.73 -2.65
N TYR A 153 -21.62 3.87 -3.19
CA TYR A 153 -20.31 4.44 -2.89
C TYR A 153 -20.20 4.84 -1.41
N LYS A 154 -21.21 5.53 -0.87
CA LYS A 154 -21.29 5.89 0.56
C LYS A 154 -21.24 4.66 1.47
N LYS A 155 -21.92 3.57 1.10
CA LYS A 155 -21.83 2.30 1.84
C LYS A 155 -20.40 1.73 1.84
N MET A 156 -19.72 1.78 0.70
CA MET A 156 -18.33 1.31 0.58
C MET A 156 -17.37 2.14 1.45
N VAL A 157 -17.44 3.47 1.39
CA VAL A 157 -16.59 4.36 2.20
C VAL A 157 -16.95 4.29 3.69
N LYS A 158 -18.21 4.09 4.06
CA LYS A 158 -18.60 3.84 5.46
C LYS A 158 -18.02 2.52 5.97
N LYS A 159 -18.06 1.45 5.17
CA LYS A 159 -17.51 0.14 5.51
C LYS A 159 -15.98 0.13 5.54
N TYR A 160 -15.36 0.88 4.66
CA TYR A 160 -13.91 1.03 4.51
C TYR A 160 -13.55 2.52 4.47
N PRO A 161 -13.43 3.17 5.63
CA PRO A 161 -13.00 4.57 5.70
C PRO A 161 -11.66 4.71 4.98
N LEU A 162 -11.62 5.56 3.97
CA LEU A 162 -10.46 5.74 3.12
C LEU A 162 -9.55 6.85 3.67
N LYS A 163 -8.26 6.63 3.48
CA LYS A 163 -7.20 7.59 3.70
C LYS A 163 -6.34 7.68 2.46
N GLU A 164 -5.78 8.86 2.22
CA GLU A 164 -4.85 9.09 1.12
C GLU A 164 -3.45 9.48 1.61
N ILE A 165 -2.46 8.95 0.91
CA ILE A 165 -1.04 9.28 1.08
C ILE A 165 -0.52 9.71 -0.28
N TRP A 166 -0.12 10.98 -0.37
CA TRP A 166 0.53 11.55 -1.55
C TRP A 166 2.04 11.34 -1.49
N PRO A 167 2.74 11.28 -2.63
CA PRO A 167 4.20 11.16 -2.64
C PRO A 167 4.91 12.29 -1.86
N SER A 168 4.35 13.50 -1.88
CA SER A 168 4.91 14.68 -1.21
C SER A 168 5.13 14.50 0.30
N VAL A 169 4.34 13.64 0.96
CA VAL A 169 4.46 13.41 2.41
C VAL A 169 5.32 12.20 2.78
N THR A 170 5.89 11.50 1.80
CA THR A 170 6.73 10.30 2.02
C THR A 170 8.22 10.65 2.17
N PHE A 171 9.04 9.68 2.58
CA PHE A 171 10.43 9.88 2.96
C PHE A 171 11.41 9.63 1.81
N ASN A 172 12.43 10.47 1.70
CA ASN A 172 13.51 10.31 0.72
C ASN A 172 14.35 9.05 1.01
N LEU A 173 14.87 8.43 -0.05
CA LEU A 173 15.75 7.26 0.03
C LEU A 173 17.20 7.64 0.36
N THR A 174 17.42 8.21 1.55
CA THR A 174 18.78 8.47 2.04
C THR A 174 19.36 7.24 2.72
N THR A 175 20.70 7.11 2.72
CA THR A 175 21.41 6.05 3.45
C THR A 175 20.98 6.00 4.92
N ASN A 176 20.82 7.17 5.56
CA ASN A 176 20.36 7.26 6.95
C ASN A 176 18.95 6.71 7.14
N ASN A 177 17.99 7.11 6.29
CA ASN A 177 16.61 6.63 6.38
C ASN A 177 16.51 5.12 6.16
N ILE A 178 17.22 4.60 5.15
CA ILE A 178 17.24 3.17 4.83
C ILE A 178 17.86 2.36 5.98
N ASN A 179 18.96 2.84 6.57
CA ASN A 179 19.61 2.16 7.70
C ASN A 179 18.76 2.20 8.96
N ASN A 180 18.03 3.29 9.19
CA ASN A 180 17.14 3.44 10.34
C ASN A 180 15.82 2.68 10.20
N LEU A 181 15.46 2.19 9.01
CA LEU A 181 14.22 1.44 8.80
C LEU A 181 14.06 0.25 9.75
N VAL A 182 15.14 -0.47 10.05
CA VAL A 182 15.10 -1.64 10.95
C VAL A 182 15.16 -1.22 12.41
N LYS A 183 15.86 -0.12 12.73
CA LYS A 183 16.10 0.36 14.10
C LYS A 183 14.92 1.15 14.67
N ASN A 184 14.32 2.02 13.85
CA ASN A 184 13.25 2.93 14.23
C ASN A 184 12.17 2.99 13.15
N TYR A 185 11.61 1.84 12.77
CA TYR A 185 10.59 1.78 11.71
C TYR A 185 9.38 2.70 11.97
N LYS A 186 9.06 2.98 13.24
CA LYS A 186 7.91 3.80 13.64
C LYS A 186 7.98 5.23 13.11
N SER A 187 9.18 5.81 12.96
CA SER A 187 9.35 7.15 12.38
C SER A 187 8.97 7.21 10.91
N PHE A 188 8.90 6.06 10.23
CA PHE A 188 8.55 5.97 8.81
C PHE A 188 7.07 5.61 8.58
N ILE A 189 6.26 5.50 9.64
CA ILE A 189 4.84 5.15 9.52
C ILE A 189 4.02 6.40 9.18
N ILE A 190 3.30 6.34 8.07
CA ILE A 190 2.34 7.38 7.68
C ILE A 190 0.93 6.80 7.74
N THR A 191 0.00 7.59 8.29
CA THR A 191 -1.42 7.20 8.27
C THR A 191 -2.21 7.84 7.14
N GLY A 192 -1.77 8.96 6.58
CA GLY A 192 -2.49 9.67 5.53
C GLY A 192 -3.65 10.53 6.05
N LYS A 193 -4.12 11.46 5.19
CA LYS A 193 -5.28 12.31 5.44
C LYS A 193 -6.56 11.56 5.10
N LYS A 194 -7.72 12.04 5.57
CA LYS A 194 -9.01 11.48 5.17
C LYS A 194 -9.21 11.75 3.67
N PHE A 195 -9.57 10.70 2.93
CA PHE A 195 -9.98 10.79 1.52
C PHE A 195 -11.47 11.13 1.43
#